data_AF-A0A839YWH8-F1
#
_entry.id   AF-A0A839YWH8-F1
#
_cell.length_a   1.000
_cell.length_b   1.000
_cell.length_c   1.000
_cell.angle_alpha   90.00
_cell.angle_beta   90.00
_cell.angle_gamma   90.00
#
_symmetry.space_group_name_H-M   'P 1'
#
loop_
_entity.id
_entity.type
_entity.pdbx_description
1 polymer ?
#
loop_
_entity_poly.entity_id
_entity_poly.type
_entity_poly.pdbx_seq_one_letter_code
_entity_poly.pdbx_strand_id
1 'polypeptide(L)'
;MMKQKFFLAIAAAMVATASAPSHAQSVEEGIGAWQAGNHVKAVSIWRPLADRGDADAAFNMGQAYRLGRGVPTNFSRARHYFEIAGNKGHVDAQTNLGLILFNNGDRTGALRWLRLASEQGDPRAMLVYGTALFNGDGVPIDQVSAYAYVSRAAASGLGPAQATKSEMNRLLPEAVKKEGRALAARQTSKSAAPPQKSAARAAPKIETPATRPAPAKSAAKAPEKPAAKAAPKPAAKKAEASSATGPWRVQLGAFSQRSSASGLFEKVKGHKALAGKRSFLVAAGKVTRLQVGPFASSAQAKAACQSLSASGQACFPVKVD
;
A
#
# COMPACT_ATOMS: atom_id res chain seq x y z
N MET A 1 83.62 -33.20 -35.90
CA MET A 1 83.54 -31.71 -35.96
C MET A 1 82.08 -31.30 -36.09
N MET A 2 81.62 -30.51 -35.11
CA MET A 2 80.56 -29.47 -35.19
C MET A 2 79.15 -29.74 -35.76
N LYS A 3 78.17 -29.43 -34.88
CA LYS A 3 76.86 -28.78 -35.09
C LYS A 3 75.75 -29.71 -35.66
N GLN A 4 74.50 -29.68 -35.22
CA GLN A 4 73.69 -28.54 -34.81
C GLN A 4 72.46 -29.01 -34.01
N LYS A 5 72.09 -28.25 -32.97
CA LYS A 5 70.93 -28.44 -32.10
C LYS A 5 69.64 -28.04 -32.83
N PHE A 6 68.59 -28.85 -32.76
CA PHE A 6 67.20 -28.41 -32.95
C PHE A 6 66.29 -29.22 -32.02
N PHE A 7 65.98 -28.66 -30.85
CA PHE A 7 64.83 -29.07 -30.04
C PHE A 7 63.64 -28.23 -30.50
N LEU A 8 62.65 -28.84 -31.14
CA LEU A 8 61.33 -28.25 -31.32
C LEU A 8 60.62 -28.23 -29.95
N ALA A 9 60.52 -27.07 -29.33
CA ALA A 9 59.64 -26.85 -28.18
C ALA A 9 58.23 -26.53 -28.71
N ILE A 10 57.32 -27.50 -28.64
CA ILE A 10 55.89 -27.27 -28.85
C ILE A 10 55.37 -26.64 -27.55
N ALA A 11 55.24 -25.30 -27.56
CA ALA A 11 54.56 -24.57 -26.51
C ALA A 11 53.05 -24.78 -26.65
N ALA A 12 52.50 -25.75 -25.92
CA ALA A 12 51.06 -25.87 -25.73
C ALA A 12 50.59 -24.72 -24.83
N ALA A 13 50.12 -23.63 -25.44
CA ALA A 13 49.42 -22.56 -24.73
C ALA A 13 48.05 -23.07 -24.26
N MET A 14 47.97 -23.56 -23.02
CA MET A 14 46.69 -23.77 -22.35
C MET A 14 46.03 -22.41 -22.10
N VAL A 15 45.09 -22.04 -22.96
CA VAL A 15 44.17 -20.93 -22.68
C VAL A 15 43.20 -21.42 -21.61
N ALA A 16 43.52 -21.15 -20.35
CA ALA A 16 42.57 -21.29 -19.26
C ALA A 16 41.50 -20.21 -19.41
N THR A 17 40.34 -20.57 -19.97
CA THR A 17 39.15 -19.72 -19.93
C THR A 17 38.66 -19.67 -18.48
N ALA A 18 39.10 -18.66 -17.74
CA ALA A 18 38.55 -18.36 -16.43
C ALA A 18 37.11 -17.87 -16.63
N SER A 19 36.15 -18.79 -16.52
CA SER A 19 34.73 -18.47 -16.39
C SER A 19 34.54 -17.72 -15.08
N ALA A 20 34.57 -16.38 -15.12
CA ALA A 20 34.21 -15.59 -13.95
C ALA A 20 32.78 -15.99 -13.54
N PRO A 21 32.53 -16.35 -12.27
CA PRO A 21 31.18 -16.68 -11.84
C PRO A 21 30.30 -15.44 -12.01
N SER A 22 29.30 -15.51 -12.89
CA SER A 22 28.24 -14.51 -12.93
C SER A 22 27.56 -14.54 -11.56
N HIS A 23 27.87 -13.57 -10.70
CA HIS A 23 27.22 -13.49 -9.40
C HIS A 23 25.74 -13.20 -9.68
N ALA A 24 24.89 -14.21 -9.49
CA ALA A 24 23.45 -14.04 -9.61
C ALA A 24 23.03 -13.03 -8.53
N GLN A 25 22.42 -11.93 -8.95
CA GLN A 25 22.03 -10.87 -8.03
C GLN A 25 21.09 -11.43 -6.96
N SER A 26 21.35 -11.10 -5.69
CA SER A 26 20.58 -11.59 -4.55
C SER A 26 19.68 -10.51 -3.94
N VAL A 27 18.72 -10.91 -3.11
CA VAL A 27 17.85 -9.97 -2.39
C VAL A 27 18.67 -9.07 -1.47
N GLU A 28 19.68 -9.63 -0.81
CA GLU A 28 20.60 -8.97 0.11
C GLU A 28 21.41 -7.88 -0.57
N GLU A 29 21.86 -8.10 -1.81
CA GLU A 29 22.55 -7.06 -2.59
C GLU A 29 21.64 -5.85 -2.84
N GLY A 30 20.35 -6.09 -3.14
CA GLY A 30 19.36 -5.03 -3.26
C GLY A 30 19.11 -4.32 -1.93
N ILE A 31 19.07 -5.05 -0.81
CA ILE A 31 18.96 -4.48 0.55
C ILE A 31 20.17 -3.59 0.85
N GLY A 32 21.39 -4.05 0.54
CA GLY A 32 22.61 -3.27 0.70
C GLY A 32 22.57 -1.97 -0.14
N ALA A 33 22.16 -2.07 -1.40
CA ALA A 33 21.99 -0.89 -2.26
C ALA A 33 20.94 0.09 -1.70
N TRP A 34 19.85 -0.41 -1.13
CA TRP A 34 18.80 0.41 -0.52
C TRP A 34 19.29 1.15 0.72
N GLN A 35 20.02 0.46 1.60
CA GLN A 35 20.58 1.05 2.83
C GLN A 35 21.64 2.11 2.51
N ALA A 36 22.40 1.94 1.43
CA ALA A 36 23.32 2.94 0.91
C ALA A 36 22.63 4.13 0.21
N GLY A 37 21.29 4.19 0.19
CA GLY A 37 20.52 5.25 -0.47
C GLY A 37 20.41 5.11 -2.00
N ASN A 38 21.04 4.08 -2.59
CA ASN A 38 20.96 3.81 -4.02
C ASN A 38 19.69 3.00 -4.35
N HIS A 39 18.55 3.67 -4.21
CA HIS A 39 17.23 3.04 -4.38
C HIS A 39 16.97 2.58 -5.82
N VAL A 40 17.53 3.25 -6.83
CA VAL A 40 17.41 2.84 -8.24
C VAL A 40 18.10 1.50 -8.47
N LYS A 41 19.33 1.33 -7.95
CA LYS A 41 20.07 0.06 -8.01
C LYS A 41 19.32 -1.04 -7.27
N ALA A 42 18.81 -0.77 -6.06
CA ALA A 42 18.02 -1.72 -5.30
C ALA A 42 16.81 -2.24 -6.07
N VAL A 43 16.04 -1.33 -6.67
CA VAL A 43 14.90 -1.67 -7.54
C VAL A 43 15.33 -2.50 -8.75
N SER A 44 16.45 -2.16 -9.41
CA SER A 44 16.92 -2.92 -10.57
C SER A 44 17.31 -4.36 -10.21
N ILE A 45 17.78 -4.59 -8.99
CA ILE A 45 18.12 -5.91 -8.47
C ILE A 45 16.85 -6.68 -8.09
N TRP A 46 15.94 -6.06 -7.33
CA TRP A 46 14.76 -6.75 -6.82
C TRP A 46 13.71 -7.07 -7.89
N ARG A 47 13.54 -6.22 -8.91
CA ARG A 47 12.50 -6.44 -9.93
C ARG A 47 12.57 -7.83 -10.59
N PRO A 48 13.71 -8.25 -11.19
CA PRO A 48 13.78 -9.57 -11.82
C PRO A 48 13.64 -10.73 -10.81
N LEU A 49 14.04 -10.54 -9.55
CA LEU A 49 13.84 -11.55 -8.49
C LEU A 49 12.35 -11.67 -8.14
N ALA A 50 11.67 -10.55 -7.95
CA ALA A 50 10.23 -10.48 -7.68
C ALA A 50 9.40 -11.06 -8.83
N ASP A 51 9.80 -10.81 -10.08
CA ASP A 51 9.14 -11.34 -11.28
C ASP A 51 9.31 -12.86 -11.40
N ARG A 52 10.38 -13.45 -10.81
CA ARG A 52 10.54 -14.90 -10.62
C ARG A 52 9.83 -15.44 -9.38
N GLY A 53 9.09 -14.57 -8.68
CA GLY A 53 8.31 -14.92 -7.50
C GLY A 53 9.12 -15.01 -6.21
N ASP A 54 10.29 -14.39 -6.11
CA ASP A 54 10.96 -14.23 -4.81
C ASP A 54 10.10 -13.33 -3.90
N ALA A 55 9.71 -13.85 -2.73
CA ALA A 55 8.75 -13.18 -1.85
C ALA A 55 9.35 -11.95 -1.16
N ASP A 56 10.63 -11.99 -0.79
CA ASP A 56 11.31 -10.88 -0.12
C ASP A 56 11.58 -9.75 -1.14
N ALA A 57 12.00 -10.09 -2.36
CA ALA A 57 12.15 -9.13 -3.44
C ALA A 57 10.80 -8.48 -3.82
N ALA A 58 9.74 -9.28 -3.90
CA ALA A 58 8.38 -8.76 -4.15
C ALA A 58 7.93 -7.83 -3.02
N PHE A 59 8.15 -8.19 -1.76
CA PHE A 59 7.87 -7.29 -0.64
C PHE A 59 8.64 -5.97 -0.75
N ASN A 60 9.93 -6.01 -1.06
CA ASN A 60 10.77 -4.83 -1.23
C ASN A 60 10.32 -3.96 -2.42
N MET A 61 9.92 -4.57 -3.53
CA MET A 61 9.31 -3.86 -4.67
C MET A 61 7.99 -3.18 -4.29
N GLY A 62 7.16 -3.85 -3.48
CA GLY A 62 5.95 -3.27 -2.91
C GLY A 62 6.23 -2.01 -2.09
N GLN A 63 7.26 -2.07 -1.24
CA GLN A 63 7.71 -0.92 -0.45
C GLN A 63 8.27 0.21 -1.33
N ALA A 64 9.08 -0.11 -2.35
CA ALA A 64 9.63 0.87 -3.28
C ALA A 64 8.53 1.68 -3.98
N TYR A 65 7.50 1.01 -4.52
CA TYR A 65 6.35 1.68 -5.14
C TYR A 65 5.46 2.44 -4.15
N ARG A 66 5.34 1.96 -2.90
CA ARG A 66 4.58 2.65 -1.86
C ARG A 66 5.26 3.96 -1.43
N LEU A 67 6.59 3.96 -1.35
CA LEU A 67 7.39 5.08 -0.86
C LEU A 67 7.86 6.03 -1.97
N GLY A 68 7.76 5.62 -3.23
CA GLY A 68 8.30 6.40 -4.35
C GLY A 68 9.83 6.46 -4.37
N ARG A 69 10.50 5.40 -3.89
CA ARG A 69 11.97 5.33 -3.81
C ARG A 69 12.53 4.40 -4.88
N GLY A 70 13.38 4.92 -5.76
CA GLY A 70 13.91 4.19 -6.92
C GLY A 70 12.89 3.96 -8.04
N VAL A 71 11.61 4.24 -7.79
CA VAL A 71 10.49 4.22 -8.75
C VAL A 71 9.49 5.32 -8.36
N PRO A 72 8.68 5.85 -9.30
CA PRO A 72 7.56 6.73 -8.96
C PRO A 72 6.52 6.02 -8.09
N THR A 73 5.91 6.75 -7.14
CA THR A 73 4.86 6.23 -6.28
C THR A 73 3.72 5.63 -7.11
N ASN A 74 3.31 4.40 -6.78
CA ASN A 74 2.18 3.74 -7.43
C ASN A 74 1.56 2.70 -6.49
N PHE A 75 0.45 3.06 -5.85
CA PHE A 75 -0.22 2.18 -4.88
C PHE A 75 -0.78 0.89 -5.48
N SER A 76 -1.21 0.90 -6.75
CA SER A 76 -1.69 -0.31 -7.42
C SER A 76 -0.55 -1.30 -7.66
N ARG A 77 0.62 -0.82 -8.08
CA ARG A 77 1.82 -1.67 -8.21
C ARG A 77 2.33 -2.13 -6.85
N ALA A 78 2.32 -1.26 -5.83
CA ALA A 78 2.67 -1.65 -4.48
C ALA A 78 1.79 -2.82 -3.98
N ARG A 79 0.47 -2.69 -4.17
CA ARG A 79 -0.51 -3.74 -3.86
C ARG A 79 -0.19 -5.05 -4.58
N HIS A 80 0.00 -5.00 -5.90
CA HIS A 80 0.32 -6.19 -6.69
C HIS A 80 1.55 -6.93 -6.16
N TYR A 81 2.64 -6.22 -5.87
CA TYR A 81 3.84 -6.83 -5.32
C TYR A 81 3.65 -7.37 -3.89
N PHE A 82 2.85 -6.69 -3.04
CA PHE A 82 2.48 -7.25 -1.75
C PHE A 82 1.58 -8.49 -1.86
N GLU A 83 0.71 -8.57 -2.86
CA GLU A 83 -0.10 -9.77 -3.14
C GLU A 83 0.80 -10.95 -3.53
N ILE A 84 1.81 -10.72 -4.39
CA ILE A 84 2.80 -11.76 -4.78
C ILE A 84 3.50 -12.30 -3.53
N ALA A 85 4.08 -11.41 -2.71
CA ALA A 85 4.80 -11.81 -1.50
C ALA A 85 3.86 -12.46 -0.46
N GLY A 86 2.67 -11.88 -0.26
CA GLY A 86 1.69 -12.36 0.71
C GLY A 86 1.11 -13.73 0.37
N ASN A 87 0.88 -14.02 -0.92
CA ASN A 87 0.46 -15.34 -1.40
C ASN A 87 1.52 -16.43 -1.15
N LYS A 88 2.79 -16.03 -1.02
CA LYS A 88 3.89 -16.93 -0.62
C LYS A 88 4.11 -17.00 0.90
N GLY A 89 3.19 -16.46 1.69
CA GLY A 89 3.26 -16.50 3.15
C GLY A 89 4.06 -15.37 3.79
N HIS A 90 4.59 -14.40 3.03
CA HIS A 90 5.40 -13.33 3.60
C HIS A 90 4.58 -12.46 4.57
N VAL A 91 4.85 -12.59 5.87
CA VAL A 91 4.06 -12.00 6.95
C VAL A 91 3.95 -10.47 6.83
N ASP A 92 5.06 -9.75 6.64
CA ASP A 92 4.99 -8.29 6.51
C ASP A 92 4.22 -7.83 5.27
N ALA A 93 4.23 -8.60 4.17
CA ALA A 93 3.46 -8.28 2.98
C ALA A 93 1.96 -8.44 3.25
N GLN A 94 1.56 -9.53 3.91
CA GLN A 94 0.18 -9.76 4.33
C GLN A 94 -0.28 -8.66 5.30
N THR A 95 0.53 -8.32 6.31
CA THR A 95 0.21 -7.22 7.25
C THR A 95 0.06 -5.89 6.52
N ASN A 96 1.04 -5.50 5.70
CA ASN A 96 1.00 -4.21 5.00
C ASN A 96 -0.16 -4.12 4.02
N LEU A 97 -0.42 -5.19 3.26
CA LEU A 97 -1.55 -5.25 2.33
C LEU A 97 -2.88 -5.13 3.09
N GLY A 98 -3.03 -5.90 4.17
CA GLY A 98 -4.19 -5.84 5.05
C GLY A 98 -4.43 -4.43 5.59
N LEU A 99 -3.42 -3.78 6.15
CA LEU A 99 -3.53 -2.42 6.68
C LEU A 99 -3.87 -1.38 5.60
N ILE A 100 -3.27 -1.49 4.41
CA ILE A 100 -3.56 -0.60 3.28
C ILE A 100 -5.01 -0.76 2.83
N LEU A 101 -5.51 -1.99 2.69
CA LEU A 101 -6.89 -2.25 2.29
C LEU A 101 -7.87 -1.75 3.36
N PHE A 102 -7.57 -1.99 4.64
CA PHE A 102 -8.40 -1.59 5.76
C PHE A 102 -8.58 -0.07 5.81
N ASN A 103 -7.46 0.67 5.69
CA ASN A 103 -7.45 2.13 5.68
C ASN A 103 -8.16 2.73 4.46
N ASN A 104 -8.21 2.00 3.34
CA ASN A 104 -8.93 2.40 2.13
C ASN A 104 -10.42 2.01 2.14
N GLY A 105 -10.91 1.40 3.23
CA GLY A 105 -12.31 1.03 3.40
C GLY A 105 -12.68 -0.37 2.89
N ASP A 106 -11.75 -1.12 2.29
CA ASP A 106 -11.95 -2.53 1.93
C ASP A 106 -11.70 -3.44 3.14
N ARG A 107 -12.63 -3.38 4.11
CA ARG A 107 -12.48 -4.09 5.39
C ARG A 107 -12.48 -5.62 5.20
N THR A 108 -13.43 -6.16 4.44
CA THR A 108 -13.51 -7.61 4.22
C THR A 108 -12.30 -8.14 3.45
N GLY A 109 -11.82 -7.41 2.42
CA GLY A 109 -10.61 -7.77 1.70
C GLY A 109 -9.36 -7.71 2.60
N ALA A 110 -9.27 -6.69 3.45
CA ALA A 110 -8.18 -6.54 4.42
C ALA A 110 -8.12 -7.69 5.44
N LEU A 111 -9.26 -8.08 6.00
CA LEU A 111 -9.31 -9.03 7.11
C LEU A 111 -8.88 -10.45 6.70
N ARG A 112 -8.98 -10.80 5.41
CA ARG A 112 -8.37 -12.04 4.90
C ARG A 112 -6.85 -12.05 5.11
N TRP A 113 -6.17 -10.97 4.76
CA TRP A 113 -4.72 -10.84 4.90
C TRP A 113 -4.29 -10.69 6.35
N LEU A 114 -5.02 -9.87 7.12
CA LEU A 114 -4.72 -9.64 8.53
C LEU A 114 -4.92 -10.91 9.35
N ARG A 115 -5.90 -11.75 9.02
CA ARG A 115 -6.08 -13.06 9.66
C ARG A 115 -4.84 -13.94 9.46
N LEU A 116 -4.37 -14.08 8.22
CA LEU A 116 -3.19 -14.90 7.89
C LEU A 116 -1.94 -14.41 8.65
N ALA A 117 -1.69 -13.10 8.64
CA ALA A 117 -0.56 -12.53 9.38
C ALA A 117 -0.70 -12.68 10.91
N SER A 118 -1.93 -12.62 11.44
CA SER A 118 -2.22 -12.84 12.86
C SER A 118 -1.98 -14.29 13.28
N GLU A 119 -2.35 -15.25 12.44
CA GLU A 119 -2.07 -16.67 12.66
C GLU A 119 -0.56 -16.94 12.67
N GLN A 120 0.20 -16.21 11.85
CA GLN A 120 1.67 -16.27 11.78
C GLN A 120 2.43 -15.44 12.84
N GLY A 121 1.73 -14.75 13.74
CA GLY A 121 2.39 -14.09 14.87
C GLY A 121 2.57 -12.58 14.77
N ASP A 122 2.13 -11.90 13.71
CA ASP A 122 2.31 -10.45 13.59
C ASP A 122 1.44 -9.67 14.60
N PRO A 123 2.03 -8.93 15.57
CA PRO A 123 1.25 -8.27 16.60
C PRO A 123 0.36 -7.13 16.08
N ARG A 124 0.73 -6.48 14.98
CA ARG A 124 -0.06 -5.40 14.37
C ARG A 124 -1.29 -5.98 13.71
N ALA A 125 -1.12 -7.08 12.97
CA ALA A 125 -2.21 -7.80 12.35
C ALA A 125 -3.18 -8.34 13.41
N MET A 126 -2.67 -8.95 14.48
CA MET A 126 -3.48 -9.44 15.60
C MET A 126 -4.32 -8.33 16.23
N LEU A 127 -3.73 -7.16 16.45
CA LEU A 127 -4.46 -6.01 16.99
C LEU A 127 -5.62 -5.61 16.09
N VAL A 128 -5.38 -5.42 14.79
CA VAL A 128 -6.43 -4.96 13.87
C VAL A 128 -7.50 -6.03 13.66
N TYR A 129 -7.09 -7.29 13.45
CA TYR A 129 -8.04 -8.40 13.27
C TYR A 129 -8.87 -8.64 14.54
N GLY A 130 -8.23 -8.66 15.72
CA GLY A 130 -8.92 -8.81 17.00
C GLY A 130 -9.87 -7.65 17.30
N THR A 131 -9.49 -6.41 16.98
CA THR A 131 -10.38 -5.24 17.11
C THR A 131 -11.57 -5.33 16.15
N ALA A 132 -11.37 -5.84 14.93
CA ALA A 132 -12.45 -6.01 13.98
C ALA A 132 -13.48 -7.06 14.44
N LEU A 133 -13.02 -8.17 15.03
CA LEU A 133 -13.88 -9.18 15.65
C LEU A 133 -14.63 -8.65 16.87
N PHE A 134 -14.05 -7.69 17.60
CA PHE A 134 -14.70 -7.05 18.74
C PHE A 134 -15.85 -6.13 18.31
N ASN A 135 -15.63 -5.35 17.26
CA ASN A 135 -16.56 -4.33 16.78
C ASN A 135 -17.58 -4.85 15.75
N GLY A 136 -17.34 -6.02 15.14
CA GLY A 136 -18.10 -6.50 13.99
C GLY A 136 -17.73 -5.77 12.68
N ASP A 137 -16.50 -5.29 12.57
CA ASP A 137 -16.05 -4.39 11.50
C ASP A 137 -15.67 -5.16 10.22
N GLY A 138 -16.65 -5.60 9.45
CA GLY A 138 -16.42 -6.36 8.20
C GLY A 138 -16.19 -7.86 8.40
N VAL A 139 -16.36 -8.33 9.64
CA VAL A 139 -16.45 -9.73 10.09
C VAL A 139 -17.52 -9.84 11.18
N PRO A 140 -18.17 -11.00 11.37
CA PRO A 140 -19.07 -11.21 12.51
C PRO A 140 -18.35 -10.99 13.84
N ILE A 141 -19.10 -10.57 14.86
CA ILE A 141 -18.57 -10.42 16.21
C ILE A 141 -18.15 -11.78 16.76
N ASP A 142 -16.93 -11.88 17.26
CA ASP A 142 -16.42 -13.02 18.02
C ASP A 142 -15.55 -12.49 19.17
N GLN A 143 -16.18 -12.32 20.33
CA GLN A 143 -15.54 -11.68 21.48
C GLN A 143 -14.45 -12.56 22.10
N VAL A 144 -14.55 -13.89 22.00
CA VAL A 144 -13.55 -14.82 22.53
C VAL A 144 -12.28 -14.74 21.69
N SER A 145 -12.41 -14.84 20.36
CA SER A 145 -11.28 -14.69 19.43
C SER A 145 -10.69 -13.29 19.48
N ALA A 146 -11.54 -12.25 19.53
CA ALA A 146 -11.10 -10.86 19.67
C ALA A 146 -10.19 -10.68 20.89
N TYR A 147 -10.65 -11.14 22.06
CA TYR A 147 -9.88 -11.06 23.29
C TYR A 147 -8.58 -11.87 23.21
N ALA A 148 -8.59 -13.03 22.55
CA ALA A 148 -7.41 -13.86 22.37
C ALA A 148 -6.34 -13.17 21.50
N TYR A 149 -6.71 -12.65 20.32
CA TYR A 149 -5.78 -11.95 19.43
C TYR A 149 -5.22 -10.68 20.05
N VAL A 150 -6.07 -9.84 20.64
CA VAL A 150 -5.62 -8.61 21.31
C VAL A 150 -4.75 -8.91 22.52
N SER A 151 -5.04 -9.99 23.27
CA SER A 151 -4.18 -10.43 24.38
C SER A 151 -2.78 -10.84 23.93
N ARG A 152 -2.68 -11.58 22.81
CA ARG A 152 -1.38 -11.97 22.22
C ARG A 152 -0.62 -10.75 21.70
N ALA A 153 -1.30 -9.84 21.00
CA ALA A 153 -0.71 -8.59 20.53
C ALA A 153 -0.16 -7.73 21.69
N ALA A 154 -0.92 -7.62 22.78
CA ALA A 154 -0.50 -6.88 23.98
C ALA A 154 0.70 -7.55 24.67
N ALA A 155 0.75 -8.89 24.70
CA ALA A 155 1.86 -9.65 25.26
C ALA A 155 3.17 -9.46 24.45
N SER A 156 3.07 -9.11 23.16
CA SER A 156 4.23 -8.73 22.33
C SER A 156 4.74 -7.30 22.60
N GLY A 157 4.18 -6.57 23.58
CA GLY A 157 4.61 -5.21 23.93
C GLY A 157 4.02 -4.09 23.05
N LEU A 158 3.03 -4.39 22.20
CA LEU A 158 2.40 -3.39 21.35
C LEU A 158 1.49 -2.47 22.18
N GLY A 159 1.92 -1.24 22.45
CA GLY A 159 1.20 -0.27 23.30
C GLY A 159 -0.29 -0.07 22.94
N PRO A 160 -0.65 0.17 21.67
CA PRO A 160 -2.06 0.26 21.25
C PRO A 160 -2.88 -1.01 21.56
N ALA A 161 -2.26 -2.19 21.56
CA ALA A 161 -2.94 -3.42 21.94
C ALA A 161 -3.19 -3.51 23.45
N GLN A 162 -2.30 -2.96 24.28
CA GLN A 162 -2.53 -2.88 25.73
C GLN A 162 -3.74 -1.99 26.04
N ALA A 163 -3.85 -0.83 25.39
CA ALA A 163 -5.00 0.06 25.55
C ALA A 163 -6.30 -0.62 25.12
N THR A 164 -6.30 -1.28 23.95
CA THR A 164 -7.47 -2.03 23.44
C THR A 164 -7.86 -3.16 24.38
N LYS A 165 -6.87 -3.89 24.91
CA LYS A 165 -7.11 -4.97 25.90
C LYS A 165 -7.72 -4.42 27.19
N SER A 166 -7.25 -3.27 27.67
CA SER A 166 -7.80 -2.62 28.87
C SER A 166 -9.27 -2.28 28.68
N GLU A 167 -9.62 -1.75 27.51
CA GLU A 167 -11.02 -1.46 27.18
C GLU A 167 -11.87 -2.74 27.10
N MET A 168 -11.37 -3.80 26.45
CA MET A 168 -12.03 -5.11 26.45
C MET A 168 -12.22 -5.67 27.86
N ASN A 169 -11.26 -5.48 28.77
CA ASN A 169 -11.36 -5.93 30.16
C ASN A 169 -12.54 -5.28 30.89
N ARG A 170 -12.84 -4.02 30.57
CA ARG A 170 -13.94 -3.26 31.15
C ARG A 170 -15.29 -3.67 30.58
N LEU A 171 -15.34 -4.04 29.30
CA LEU A 171 -16.58 -4.28 28.57
C LEU A 171 -17.03 -5.74 28.52
N LEU A 172 -16.09 -6.70 28.53
CA LEU A 172 -16.41 -8.11 28.31
C LEU A 172 -16.67 -8.88 29.62
N PRO A 173 -17.65 -9.81 29.62
CA PRO A 173 -17.88 -10.72 30.75
C PRO A 173 -16.64 -11.55 31.09
N GLU A 174 -16.46 -11.91 32.38
CA GLU A 174 -15.33 -12.71 32.83
C GLU A 174 -15.22 -14.09 32.14
N ALA A 175 -16.36 -14.70 31.81
CA ALA A 175 -16.39 -15.97 31.06
C ALA A 175 -15.70 -15.84 29.69
N VAL A 176 -16.06 -14.81 28.91
CA VAL A 176 -15.45 -14.53 27.60
C VAL A 176 -13.95 -14.27 27.74
N LYS A 177 -13.54 -13.49 28.75
CA LYS A 177 -12.13 -13.19 28.98
C LYS A 177 -11.34 -14.44 29.37
N LYS A 178 -11.91 -15.34 30.19
CA LYS A 178 -11.30 -16.61 30.58
C LYS A 178 -11.10 -17.52 29.36
N GLU A 179 -12.13 -17.67 28.53
CA GLU A 179 -12.04 -18.44 27.29
C GLU A 179 -11.03 -17.84 26.30
N GLY A 180 -11.04 -16.53 26.13
CA GLY A 180 -10.09 -15.82 25.27
C GLY A 180 -8.64 -15.97 25.74
N ARG A 181 -8.37 -15.93 27.06
CA ARG A 181 -7.04 -16.24 27.63
C ARG A 181 -6.62 -17.69 27.33
N ALA A 182 -7.53 -18.64 27.49
CA ALA A 182 -7.26 -20.05 27.19
C ALA A 182 -6.97 -20.26 25.69
N LEU A 183 -7.73 -19.61 24.81
CA LEU A 183 -7.49 -19.64 23.36
C LEU A 183 -6.14 -19.02 22.99
N ALA A 184 -5.80 -17.86 23.58
CA ALA A 184 -4.51 -17.22 23.37
C ALA A 184 -3.35 -18.15 23.75
N ALA A 185 -3.42 -18.80 24.91
CA ALA A 185 -2.40 -19.74 25.38
C ALA A 185 -2.22 -20.95 24.43
N ARG A 186 -3.32 -21.51 23.91
CA ARG A 186 -3.28 -22.60 22.91
C ARG A 186 -2.66 -22.15 21.59
N GLN A 187 -2.90 -20.92 21.17
CA GLN A 187 -2.33 -20.40 19.92
C GLN A 187 -0.83 -20.09 20.08
N THR A 188 -0.40 -19.59 21.24
CA THR A 188 1.03 -19.35 21.51
C THR A 188 1.82 -20.65 21.60
N SER A 189 1.26 -21.71 22.20
CA SER A 189 1.94 -23.01 22.24
C SER A 189 2.09 -23.66 20.86
N LYS A 190 1.07 -23.52 20.00
CA LYS A 190 1.15 -23.97 18.60
C LYS A 190 2.15 -23.17 17.76
N SER A 191 2.34 -21.88 18.08
CA SER A 191 3.23 -20.97 17.34
C SER A 191 4.68 -20.99 17.83
N ALA A 192 5.04 -21.87 18.78
CA ALA A 192 6.40 -21.98 19.31
C ALA A 192 7.42 -22.60 18.33
N ALA A 193 6.99 -22.96 17.12
CA ALA A 193 7.90 -23.24 16.01
C ALA A 193 8.65 -21.95 15.63
N PRO A 194 9.97 -21.98 15.39
CA PRO A 194 10.75 -20.78 15.15
C PRO A 194 10.15 -19.99 13.98
N PRO A 195 9.97 -18.65 14.11
CA PRO A 195 9.52 -17.83 13.00
C PRO A 195 10.48 -18.06 11.84
N GLN A 196 9.96 -18.37 10.65
CA GLN A 196 10.75 -18.32 9.44
C GLN A 196 11.30 -16.91 9.34
N LYS A 197 12.57 -16.74 9.72
CA LYS A 197 13.27 -15.46 9.71
C LYS A 197 13.35 -15.04 8.24
N SER A 198 12.41 -14.23 7.76
CA SER A 198 12.62 -13.59 6.47
C SER A 198 13.81 -12.66 6.64
N ALA A 199 14.72 -12.68 5.66
CA ALA A 199 15.93 -11.85 5.66
C ALA A 199 15.59 -10.34 5.59
N ALA A 200 14.30 -9.99 5.49
CA ALA A 200 13.78 -8.64 5.38
C ALA A 200 13.90 -7.77 6.66
N ARG A 201 14.56 -8.23 7.74
CA ARG A 201 14.76 -7.42 8.97
C ARG A 201 15.58 -6.14 8.75
N ALA A 202 16.07 -5.90 7.54
CA ALA A 202 16.90 -4.75 7.19
C ALA A 202 16.29 -3.79 6.13
N ALA A 203 14.99 -3.90 5.82
CA ALA A 203 14.23 -2.74 5.33
C ALA A 203 13.84 -1.88 6.54
N PRO A 204 13.98 -0.54 6.51
CA PRO A 204 13.75 0.28 7.69
C PRO A 204 12.36 -0.02 8.25
N LYS A 205 12.28 -0.28 9.57
CA LYS A 205 11.04 -0.17 10.33
C LYS A 205 10.52 1.23 10.09
N ILE A 206 9.66 1.36 9.09
CA ILE A 206 8.94 2.59 8.85
C ILE A 206 7.93 2.61 9.98
N GLU A 207 8.27 3.36 11.02
CA GLU A 207 7.28 4.02 11.84
C GLU A 207 6.17 4.46 10.90
N THR A 208 4.97 3.92 11.09
CA THR A 208 3.77 4.60 10.64
C THR A 208 3.97 6.06 11.00
N PRO A 209 3.95 6.99 10.04
CA PRO A 209 4.01 8.39 10.38
C PRO A 209 2.89 8.64 11.37
N ALA A 210 3.26 8.90 12.63
CA ALA A 210 2.45 9.75 13.46
C ALA A 210 2.19 10.99 12.58
N THR A 211 0.91 11.28 12.39
CA THR A 211 0.40 12.54 11.86
C THR A 211 1.33 13.67 12.28
N ARG A 212 2.13 14.21 11.36
CA ARG A 212 2.78 15.51 11.54
C ARG A 212 2.45 16.46 10.38
N PRO A 213 2.39 17.76 10.67
CA PRO A 213 1.80 18.77 9.81
C PRO A 213 2.64 19.05 8.57
N ALA A 214 1.96 19.65 7.59
CA ALA A 214 2.47 20.10 6.31
C ALA A 214 3.86 20.78 6.37
N PRO A 215 4.76 20.54 5.40
CA PRO A 215 5.95 21.34 5.26
C PRO A 215 5.63 22.71 4.65
N ALA A 216 6.29 23.71 5.20
CA ALA A 216 6.32 25.09 4.75
C ALA A 216 6.91 25.23 3.34
N LYS A 217 6.50 26.32 2.69
CA LYS A 217 6.88 26.78 1.36
C LYS A 217 8.41 26.92 1.23
N SER A 218 8.96 26.46 0.12
CA SER A 218 10.15 27.07 -0.47
C SER A 218 10.04 27.05 -1.98
N ALA A 219 10.27 28.23 -2.56
CA ALA A 219 10.19 28.53 -3.97
C ALA A 219 11.52 28.21 -4.65
N ALA A 220 11.48 27.59 -5.83
CA ALA A 220 12.53 27.73 -6.82
C ALA A 220 11.95 27.51 -8.22
N LYS A 221 12.28 28.46 -9.10
CA LYS A 221 11.75 28.73 -10.43
C LYS A 221 12.48 27.86 -11.47
N ALA A 222 11.76 27.28 -12.43
CA ALA A 222 12.34 26.73 -13.66
C ALA A 222 12.05 27.70 -14.84
N PRO A 223 12.97 27.88 -15.81
CA PRO A 223 12.73 28.73 -16.97
C PRO A 223 11.96 28.00 -18.10
N GLU A 224 11.17 28.81 -18.81
CA GLU A 224 10.28 28.54 -19.95
C GLU A 224 11.06 28.57 -21.28
N LYS A 225 10.83 27.70 -22.29
CA LYS A 225 10.04 27.88 -23.56
C LYS A 225 10.65 26.90 -24.64
N PRO A 226 10.13 26.72 -25.89
CA PRO A 226 8.82 26.96 -26.50
C PRO A 226 8.20 25.76 -27.28
N ALA A 227 6.95 25.98 -27.71
CA ALA A 227 6.02 25.12 -28.43
C ALA A 227 6.34 24.78 -29.90
N ALA A 228 5.68 23.72 -30.41
CA ALA A 228 5.36 23.53 -31.83
C ALA A 228 3.89 23.08 -32.02
N LYS A 229 3.20 23.74 -32.96
CA LYS A 229 1.86 23.55 -33.56
C LYS A 229 1.90 22.39 -34.61
N ALA A 230 0.85 21.78 -35.19
CA ALA A 230 -0.60 21.61 -34.95
C ALA A 230 -1.18 20.63 -36.02
N ALA A 231 -2.26 19.91 -35.65
CA ALA A 231 -3.46 19.51 -36.45
C ALA A 231 -3.36 18.43 -37.58
N PRO A 232 -4.48 17.77 -38.02
CA PRO A 232 -5.89 18.06 -37.73
C PRO A 232 -6.80 16.88 -37.31
N LYS A 233 -8.02 17.30 -36.95
CA LYS A 233 -9.23 16.63 -36.41
C LYS A 233 -10.04 15.91 -37.51
N PRO A 234 -11.00 15.03 -37.13
CA PRO A 234 -12.36 15.18 -37.67
C PRO A 234 -13.43 15.47 -36.61
N ALA A 235 -14.38 16.33 -36.99
CA ALA A 235 -15.53 16.83 -36.24
C ALA A 235 -16.47 15.70 -35.75
N ALA A 236 -16.77 15.62 -34.46
CA ALA A 236 -17.93 16.20 -33.78
C ALA A 236 -19.30 15.65 -34.24
N LYS A 237 -19.88 14.77 -33.41
CA LYS A 237 -21.33 14.75 -33.18
C LYS A 237 -21.62 15.49 -31.87
N LYS A 238 -22.32 16.62 -31.99
CA LYS A 238 -23.06 17.27 -30.90
C LYS A 238 -24.32 16.43 -30.66
N ALA A 239 -24.50 15.95 -29.44
CA ALA A 239 -25.79 15.51 -28.93
C ALA A 239 -25.86 15.94 -27.47
N GLU A 240 -26.65 17.00 -27.27
CA GLU A 240 -27.54 17.31 -26.15
C GLU A 240 -27.03 17.20 -24.70
N ALA A 241 -27.35 18.27 -23.98
CA ALA A 241 -27.32 18.36 -22.53
C ALA A 241 -28.27 17.31 -21.91
N SER A 242 -27.78 16.08 -21.78
CA SER A 242 -28.42 15.09 -20.94
C SER A 242 -27.98 15.35 -19.50
N SER A 243 -28.92 15.74 -18.66
CA SER A 243 -28.81 15.61 -17.21
C SER A 243 -28.43 14.16 -16.90
N ALA A 244 -27.13 13.89 -16.76
CA ALA A 244 -26.60 12.54 -16.61
C ALA A 244 -27.06 11.93 -15.29
N THR A 245 -28.27 11.38 -15.26
CA THR A 245 -28.83 10.63 -14.14
C THR A 245 -27.98 9.38 -13.95
N GLY A 246 -27.32 9.27 -12.81
CA GLY A 246 -26.55 8.09 -12.47
C GLY A 246 -26.19 8.08 -10.99
N PRO A 247 -25.99 6.88 -10.41
CA PRO A 247 -25.81 6.72 -8.96
C PRO A 247 -24.41 7.14 -8.51
N TRP A 248 -23.57 7.72 -9.38
CA TRP A 248 -22.21 8.06 -9.02
C TRP A 248 -22.05 9.54 -8.72
N ARG A 249 -21.28 9.84 -7.69
CA ARG A 249 -20.76 11.17 -7.37
C ARG A 249 -19.25 11.08 -7.17
N VAL A 250 -18.59 12.22 -7.12
CA VAL A 250 -17.20 12.33 -6.67
C VAL A 250 -17.15 13.08 -5.35
N GLN A 251 -16.47 12.54 -4.35
CA GLN A 251 -16.24 13.22 -3.08
C GLN A 251 -14.95 14.02 -3.14
N LEU A 252 -15.07 15.35 -3.05
CA LEU A 252 -13.95 16.28 -3.10
C LEU A 252 -13.26 16.45 -1.74
N GLY A 253 -13.94 16.12 -0.64
CA GLY A 253 -13.39 16.21 0.71
C GLY A 253 -14.42 15.99 1.81
N ALA A 254 -13.94 15.99 3.06
CA ALA A 254 -14.74 16.00 4.27
C ALA A 254 -14.31 17.17 5.15
N PHE A 255 -15.26 17.99 5.59
CA PHE A 255 -15.01 19.27 6.24
C PHE A 255 -15.68 19.29 7.61
N SER A 256 -15.01 19.86 8.61
CA SER A 256 -15.63 20.14 9.92
C SER A 256 -16.73 21.20 9.83
N GLN A 257 -16.66 22.09 8.83
CA GLN A 257 -17.62 23.18 8.62
C GLN A 257 -18.27 23.09 7.23
N ARG A 258 -19.58 23.31 7.18
CA ARG A 258 -20.38 23.33 5.94
C ARG A 258 -19.99 24.47 5.00
N SER A 259 -19.57 25.61 5.55
CA SER A 259 -19.07 26.78 4.82
C SER A 259 -17.79 26.44 4.04
N SER A 260 -16.83 25.75 4.66
CA SER A 260 -15.58 25.32 4.00
C SER A 260 -15.83 24.36 2.84
N ALA A 261 -16.78 23.43 3.01
CA ALA A 261 -17.23 22.54 1.94
C ALA A 261 -17.83 23.32 0.75
N SER A 262 -18.73 24.27 1.05
CA SER A 262 -19.36 25.09 0.03
C SER A 262 -18.33 25.98 -0.69
N GLY A 263 -17.41 26.59 0.06
CA GLY A 263 -16.34 27.42 -0.49
C GLY A 263 -15.37 26.64 -1.38
N LEU A 264 -15.12 25.35 -1.12
CA LEU A 264 -14.34 24.53 -2.04
C LEU A 264 -15.08 24.32 -3.36
N PHE A 265 -16.39 24.00 -3.31
CA PHE A 265 -17.17 23.79 -4.53
C PHE A 265 -17.17 25.04 -5.42
N GLU A 266 -17.33 26.22 -4.84
CA GLU A 266 -17.30 27.49 -5.58
C GLU A 266 -15.98 27.71 -6.33
N LYS A 267 -14.86 27.25 -5.79
CA LYS A 267 -13.55 27.33 -6.44
C LYS A 267 -13.41 26.36 -7.61
N VAL A 268 -14.03 25.19 -7.54
CA VAL A 268 -13.84 24.11 -8.52
C VAL A 268 -14.99 23.93 -9.51
N LYS A 269 -16.15 24.57 -9.29
CA LYS A 269 -17.34 24.42 -10.15
C LYS A 269 -17.12 24.80 -11.62
N GLY A 270 -16.16 25.70 -11.88
CA GLY A 270 -15.77 26.11 -13.24
C GLY A 270 -14.91 25.08 -13.99
N HIS A 271 -14.46 24.02 -13.30
CA HIS A 271 -13.64 22.99 -13.92
C HIS A 271 -14.46 22.15 -14.91
N LYS A 272 -13.91 21.90 -16.11
CA LYS A 272 -14.61 21.16 -17.19
C LYS A 272 -15.17 19.80 -16.74
N ALA A 273 -14.46 19.11 -15.86
CA ALA A 273 -14.88 17.82 -15.31
C ALA A 273 -16.16 17.89 -14.45
N LEU A 274 -16.53 19.08 -13.96
CA LEU A 274 -17.70 19.33 -13.11
C LEU A 274 -18.81 20.10 -13.85
N ALA A 275 -18.67 20.32 -15.16
CA ALA A 275 -19.66 21.03 -15.95
C ALA A 275 -21.05 20.35 -15.85
N GLY A 276 -22.06 21.15 -15.49
CA GLY A 276 -23.44 20.69 -15.30
C GLY A 276 -23.62 19.71 -14.13
N LYS A 277 -22.68 19.65 -13.18
CA LYS A 277 -22.79 18.86 -11.94
C LYS A 277 -23.14 19.77 -10.77
N ARG A 278 -23.89 19.24 -9.81
CA ARG A 278 -24.29 19.94 -8.59
C ARG A 278 -23.56 19.38 -7.38
N SER A 279 -23.37 20.22 -6.37
CA SER A 279 -22.82 19.82 -5.08
C SER A 279 -23.88 19.22 -4.17
N PHE A 280 -23.44 18.33 -3.29
CA PHE A 280 -24.22 17.70 -2.25
C PHE A 280 -23.40 17.71 -0.97
N LEU A 281 -23.99 18.22 0.10
CA LEU A 281 -23.37 18.29 1.41
C LEU A 281 -23.96 17.18 2.26
N VAL A 282 -23.23 16.07 2.37
CA VAL A 282 -23.69 14.86 3.06
C VAL A 282 -23.12 14.85 4.46
N ALA A 283 -23.98 14.88 5.48
CA ALA A 283 -23.56 14.75 6.87
C ALA A 283 -23.02 13.33 7.13
N ALA A 284 -21.86 13.22 7.78
CA ALA A 284 -21.24 11.96 8.18
C ALA A 284 -20.60 12.11 9.55
N GLY A 285 -21.38 11.85 10.60
CA GLY A 285 -20.97 12.13 11.98
C GLY A 285 -20.71 13.62 12.19
N LYS A 286 -19.51 13.97 12.68
CA LYS A 286 -19.10 15.36 12.94
C LYS A 286 -18.55 16.10 11.71
N VAL A 287 -18.56 15.49 10.52
CA VAL A 287 -18.03 16.11 9.29
C VAL A 287 -19.07 16.16 8.18
N THR A 288 -18.93 17.14 7.31
CA THR A 288 -19.72 17.32 6.07
C THR A 288 -18.88 16.87 4.88
N ARG A 289 -19.34 15.85 4.16
CA ARG A 289 -18.71 15.38 2.92
C ARG A 289 -19.24 16.19 1.74
N LEU A 290 -18.33 16.80 0.98
CA LEU A 290 -18.67 17.47 -0.26
C LEU A 290 -18.63 16.46 -1.41
N GLN A 291 -19.80 16.15 -1.96
CA GLN A 291 -19.93 15.29 -3.13
C GLN A 291 -20.44 16.09 -4.33
N VAL A 292 -20.02 15.74 -5.54
CA VAL A 292 -20.43 16.41 -6.78
C VAL A 292 -20.89 15.37 -7.79
N GLY A 293 -22.01 15.60 -8.47
CA GLY A 293 -22.55 14.68 -9.46
C GLY A 293 -23.87 15.20 -10.03
N PRO A 294 -24.72 14.36 -10.64
CA PRO A 294 -24.54 12.92 -10.88
C PRO A 294 -23.59 12.57 -12.05
N PHE A 295 -23.00 11.38 -11.97
CA PHE A 295 -22.23 10.71 -13.04
C PHE A 295 -22.91 9.39 -13.39
N ALA A 296 -22.90 9.05 -14.67
CA ALA A 296 -23.56 7.85 -15.22
C ALA A 296 -22.91 6.54 -14.74
N SER A 297 -21.59 6.54 -14.50
CA SER A 297 -20.85 5.33 -14.14
C SER A 297 -19.63 5.61 -13.26
N SER A 298 -19.12 4.55 -12.60
CA SER A 298 -17.87 4.60 -11.84
C SER A 298 -16.70 5.08 -12.70
N ALA A 299 -16.64 4.65 -13.98
CA ALA A 299 -15.59 5.05 -14.90
C ALA A 299 -15.64 6.56 -15.19
N GLN A 300 -16.83 7.13 -15.38
CA GLN A 300 -17.01 8.56 -15.61
C GLN A 300 -16.61 9.38 -14.36
N ALA A 301 -16.99 8.93 -13.16
CA ALA A 301 -16.59 9.56 -11.91
C ALA A 301 -15.06 9.47 -11.67
N LYS A 302 -14.42 8.34 -12.02
CA LYS A 302 -12.94 8.19 -11.97
C LYS A 302 -12.24 9.15 -12.91
N ALA A 303 -12.70 9.25 -14.15
CA ALA A 303 -12.15 10.16 -15.14
C ALA A 303 -12.28 11.63 -14.69
N ALA A 304 -13.42 11.99 -14.08
CA ALA A 304 -13.61 13.32 -13.51
C ALA A 304 -12.60 13.60 -12.39
N CYS A 305 -12.32 12.62 -11.52
CA CYS A 305 -11.32 12.80 -10.47
C CYS A 305 -9.88 12.86 -10.96
N GLN A 306 -9.52 12.10 -11.99
CA GLN A 306 -8.21 12.22 -12.63
C GLN A 306 -8.01 13.61 -13.21
N SER A 307 -9.04 14.16 -13.87
CA SER A 307 -8.99 15.50 -14.44
C SER A 307 -8.89 16.59 -13.37
N LEU A 308 -9.63 16.47 -12.26
CA LEU A 308 -9.52 17.38 -11.13
C LEU A 308 -8.16 17.29 -10.43
N SER A 309 -7.59 16.09 -10.32
CA SER A 309 -6.29 15.87 -9.68
C SER A 309 -5.15 16.50 -10.46
N ALA A 310 -5.24 16.56 -11.80
CA ALA A 310 -4.30 17.29 -12.65
C ALA A 310 -4.29 18.81 -12.35
N SER A 311 -5.42 19.34 -11.85
CA SER A 311 -5.56 20.73 -11.39
C SER A 311 -5.32 20.88 -9.87
N GLY A 312 -4.77 19.85 -9.22
CA GLY A 312 -4.47 19.85 -7.78
C GLY A 312 -5.65 19.54 -6.86
N GLN A 313 -6.84 19.25 -7.40
CA GLN A 313 -8.01 18.89 -6.60
C GLN A 313 -8.18 17.37 -6.53
N ALA A 314 -7.82 16.79 -5.38
CA ALA A 314 -8.09 15.38 -5.13
C ALA A 314 -9.60 15.11 -5.00
N CYS A 315 -10.04 13.97 -5.51
CA CYS A 315 -11.35 13.41 -5.20
C CYS A 315 -11.38 11.90 -5.41
N PHE A 316 -12.45 11.26 -4.93
CA PHE A 316 -12.69 9.85 -5.17
C PHE A 316 -14.15 9.58 -5.58
N PRO A 317 -14.40 8.60 -6.47
CA PRO A 317 -15.75 8.17 -6.83
C PRO A 317 -16.49 7.55 -5.65
N VAL A 318 -17.76 7.90 -5.48
CA VAL A 318 -18.68 7.29 -4.53
C VAL A 318 -19.96 6.90 -5.25
N LYS A 319 -20.47 5.70 -4.97
CA LYS A 319 -21.82 5.32 -5.36
C LYS A 319 -22.77 5.86 -4.27
N VAL A 320 -23.86 6.47 -4.70
CA VAL A 320 -24.94 6.96 -3.87
C VAL A 320 -26.12 6.04 -4.13
N ASP A 321 -26.58 5.41 -3.07
CA ASP A 321 -27.74 4.52 -3.06
C ASP A 321 -29.05 5.32 -3.16
#